data_AF-A0AAW6CST9-F1
#
_entry.id   AF-A0AAW6CST9-F1
#
_cell.length_a   1.000
_cell.length_b   1.000
_cell.length_c   1.000
_cell.angle_alpha   90.00
_cell.angle_beta   90.00
_cell.angle_gamma   90.00
#
_symmetry.space_group_name_H-M   'P 1'
#
loop_
_entity.id
_entity.type
_entity.pdbx_description
1 polymer ?
#
loop_
_entity_poly.entity_id
_entity_poly.type
_entity_poly.pdbx_seq_one_letter_code
_entity_poly.pdbx_strand_id
1 'polypeptide(L)'
;MKIKIPENFMLGTSSSAWQIEGTAGKVAGQESWADLFFQSDPSRWYDQIGPQKASDFYHRYKEDIATMTSFGLNTFRFTIQWA
;
A
#
# COMPACT_ATOMS: atom_id res chain seq x y z
N MET A 1 29.43 11.71 7.01
CA MET A 1 29.05 12.95 6.31
C MET A 1 27.67 13.37 6.81
N LYS A 2 27.50 14.57 7.37
CA LYS A 2 26.16 15.09 7.74
C LYS A 2 25.63 15.87 6.53
N ILE A 3 24.59 15.36 5.88
CA ILE A 3 23.89 16.07 4.81
C ILE A 3 22.88 17.01 5.47
N LYS A 4 22.93 18.31 5.12
CA LYS A 4 21.93 19.27 5.57
C LYS A 4 20.77 19.26 4.57
N ILE A 5 19.61 18.79 5.01
CA ILE A 5 18.37 18.80 4.23
C ILE A 5 17.62 20.12 4.54
N PRO A 6 17.04 20.81 3.55
CA PRO A 6 16.21 22.00 3.80
C PRO A 6 15.04 21.69 4.74
N GLU A 7 14.66 22.64 5.59
CA GLU A 7 13.60 22.44 6.60
C GLU A 7 12.25 22.03 5.98
N ASN A 8 11.94 22.55 4.79
CA ASN A 8 10.70 22.26 4.06
C ASN A 8 10.85 21.16 3.00
N PHE A 9 11.95 20.40 3.04
CA PHE A 9 12.13 19.31 2.10
C PHE A 9 11.17 18.17 2.40
N MET A 10 10.45 17.70 1.39
CA MET A 10 9.53 16.58 1.51
C MET A 10 10.29 15.26 1.44
N LEU A 11 10.50 14.63 2.59
CA LEU A 11 11.09 13.30 2.70
C LEU A 11 10.04 12.34 3.22
N GLY A 12 9.79 11.28 2.47
CA GLY A 12 8.62 10.46 2.68
C GLY A 12 8.71 9.05 2.16
N THR A 13 7.62 8.32 2.33
CA THR A 13 7.39 6.97 1.80
C THR A 13 6.37 7.00 0.66
N SER A 14 6.28 5.90 -0.08
CA SER A 14 5.25 5.74 -1.10
C SER A 14 4.68 4.32 -1.13
N SER A 15 3.44 4.20 -1.56
CA SER A 15 2.71 2.93 -1.70
C SER A 15 1.72 2.97 -2.87
N SER A 16 1.10 1.82 -3.15
CA SER A 16 -0.09 1.74 -4.01
C SER A 16 -1.17 0.85 -3.39
N ALA A 17 -2.43 1.19 -3.64
CA ALA A 17 -3.60 0.68 -2.92
C ALA A 17 -3.64 -0.86 -2.84
N TRP A 18 -3.66 -1.56 -3.98
CA TRP A 18 -3.77 -3.02 -4.00
C TRP A 18 -2.56 -3.73 -3.37
N GLN A 19 -1.40 -3.07 -3.27
CA GLN A 19 -0.20 -3.63 -2.65
C GLN A 19 -0.21 -3.51 -1.13
N ILE A 20 -1.04 -2.66 -0.53
CA ILE A 20 -1.03 -2.44 0.93
C ILE A 20 -2.41 -2.60 1.59
N GLU A 21 -3.50 -2.23 0.93
CA GLU A 21 -4.88 -2.25 1.49
C GLU A 21 -5.51 -3.63 1.39
N GLY A 22 -5.23 -4.33 0.30
CA GLY A 22 -5.83 -5.61 -0.05
C GLY A 22 -7.22 -5.47 -0.67
N THR A 23 -8.13 -6.37 -0.30
CA THR A 23 -9.53 -6.43 -0.79
C THR A 23 -10.57 -6.01 0.25
N ALA A 24 -10.12 -5.52 1.40
CA ALA A 24 -11.01 -5.07 2.46
C ALA A 24 -11.92 -3.92 1.99
N GLY A 25 -13.20 -3.99 2.35
CA GLY A 25 -14.20 -2.99 1.98
C GLY A 25 -14.76 -3.10 0.56
N LYS A 26 -14.21 -3.98 -0.29
CA LYS A 26 -14.76 -4.25 -1.62
C LYS A 26 -16.04 -5.06 -1.57
N VAL A 27 -16.93 -4.82 -2.52
CA VAL A 27 -18.08 -5.68 -2.81
C VAL A 27 -17.92 -6.41 -4.15
N ALA A 28 -18.78 -7.39 -4.41
CA ALA A 28 -18.77 -8.10 -5.69
C ALA A 28 -18.90 -7.13 -6.87
N GLY A 29 -18.03 -7.27 -7.87
CA GLY A 29 -17.94 -6.35 -9.02
C GLY A 29 -16.92 -5.23 -8.86
N GLN A 30 -16.22 -5.13 -7.72
CA GLN A 30 -15.14 -4.17 -7.46
C GLN A 30 -13.74 -4.80 -7.57
N GLU A 31 -13.61 -5.88 -8.34
CA GLU A 31 -12.33 -6.53 -8.57
C GLU A 31 -11.41 -5.58 -9.36
N SER A 32 -10.22 -5.33 -8.82
CA SER A 32 -9.17 -4.64 -9.55
C SER A 32 -8.53 -5.58 -10.57
N TRP A 33 -7.74 -5.02 -11.47
CA TRP A 33 -6.93 -5.83 -12.40
C TRP A 33 -6.07 -6.87 -11.66
N ALA A 34 -5.49 -6.52 -10.51
CA ALA A 34 -4.66 -7.44 -9.73
C ALA A 34 -5.50 -8.60 -9.15
N ASP A 35 -6.72 -8.31 -8.71
CA ASP A 35 -7.66 -9.33 -8.21
C ASP A 35 -8.02 -10.32 -9.31
N LEU A 36 -8.38 -9.80 -10.50
CA LEU A 36 -8.72 -10.61 -11.67
C LEU A 36 -7.54 -11.42 -12.19
N PHE A 37 -6.32 -10.85 -12.17
CA PHE A 37 -5.12 -11.56 -12.59
C PHE A 37 -4.75 -12.69 -11.64
N PHE A 38 -4.88 -12.48 -10.33
CA PHE A 38 -4.68 -13.55 -9.37
C PHE A 38 -5.74 -14.65 -9.52
N GLN A 39 -7.02 -14.29 -9.69
CA GLN A 39 -8.09 -15.27 -9.90
C GLN A 39 -7.88 -16.10 -11.17
N SER A 40 -7.32 -15.51 -12.23
CA SER A 40 -7.13 -16.22 -13.51
C SER A 40 -5.92 -17.16 -13.51
N ASP A 41 -4.83 -16.81 -12.81
CA ASP A 41 -3.62 -17.64 -12.74
C ASP A 41 -2.81 -17.41 -11.46
N PRO A 42 -3.19 -18.04 -10.32
CA PRO A 42 -2.44 -17.94 -9.07
C PRO A 42 -1.00 -18.45 -9.16
N SER A 43 -0.70 -19.35 -10.12
CA SER A 43 0.62 -19.96 -10.26
C SER A 43 1.71 -18.99 -10.71
N ARG A 44 1.30 -17.84 -11.28
CA ARG A 44 2.21 -16.73 -11.63
C ARG A 44 2.62 -15.87 -10.45
N TRP A 45 1.98 -16.04 -9.30
CA TRP A 45 2.27 -15.29 -8.09
C TRP A 45 3.19 -16.11 -7.19
N TYR A 46 4.18 -15.45 -6.58
CA TYR A 46 5.11 -16.11 -5.67
C TYR A 46 4.34 -16.73 -4.50
N ASP A 47 4.60 -18.01 -4.23
CA ASP A 47 3.89 -18.83 -3.24
C ASP A 47 2.36 -18.80 -3.37
N GLN A 48 1.83 -18.47 -4.55
CA GLN A 48 0.39 -18.30 -4.79
C GLN A 48 -0.26 -17.29 -3.83
N ILE A 49 0.50 -16.28 -3.41
CA ILE A 49 0.02 -15.20 -2.54
C ILE A 49 -0.48 -14.04 -3.41
N GLY A 50 -1.79 -13.80 -3.34
CA GLY A 50 -2.44 -12.73 -4.09
C GLY A 50 -2.62 -11.43 -3.30
N PRO A 51 -3.32 -10.45 -3.90
CA PRO A 51 -3.54 -9.14 -3.30
C PRO A 51 -4.64 -9.13 -2.21
N GLN A 52 -5.16 -10.28 -1.78
CA GLN A 52 -6.37 -10.30 -0.93
C GLN A 52 -6.17 -9.59 0.41
N LYS A 53 -5.00 -9.81 1.04
CA LYS A 53 -4.67 -9.28 2.37
C LYS A 53 -3.63 -8.17 2.33
N ALA A 54 -2.61 -8.30 1.46
CA ALA A 54 -1.50 -7.35 1.38
C ALA A 54 -0.88 -7.06 2.77
N SER A 55 -0.62 -5.79 3.09
CA SER A 55 -0.15 -5.34 4.41
C SER A 55 -1.29 -5.03 5.40
N ASP A 56 -2.55 -5.20 5.00
CA ASP A 56 -3.74 -4.87 5.78
C ASP A 56 -3.84 -3.37 6.19
N PHE A 57 -3.32 -2.48 5.33
CA PHE A 57 -3.31 -1.04 5.56
C PHE A 57 -4.72 -0.46 5.73
N TYR A 58 -5.74 -1.07 5.08
CA TYR A 58 -7.12 -0.62 5.20
C TYR A 58 -7.59 -0.54 6.66
N HIS A 59 -7.21 -1.51 7.48
CA HIS A 59 -7.53 -1.52 8.91
C HIS A 59 -6.46 -0.84 9.76
N ARG A 60 -5.19 -0.91 9.33
CA ARG A 60 -4.00 -0.56 10.14
C ARG A 60 -3.35 0.78 9.81
N TYR A 61 -3.95 1.56 8.90
CA TYR A 61 -3.35 2.81 8.41
C TYR A 61 -2.89 3.76 9.51
N LYS A 62 -3.57 3.80 10.67
CA LYS A 62 -3.17 4.64 11.80
C LYS A 62 -1.82 4.21 12.40
N GLU A 63 -1.60 2.91 12.57
CA GLU A 63 -0.33 2.38 13.06
C GLU A 63 0.79 2.55 12.03
N ASP A 64 0.48 2.33 10.75
CA ASP A 64 1.44 2.48 9.66
C ASP A 64 1.88 3.94 9.51
N ILE A 65 0.95 4.90 9.56
CA ILE A 65 1.27 6.34 9.55
C ILE A 65 2.09 6.72 10.78
N ALA A 66 1.70 6.25 11.98
CA ALA A 66 2.47 6.52 13.20
C ALA A 66 3.90 6.00 13.11
N THR A 67 4.10 4.83 12.50
CA THR A 67 5.42 4.26 12.22
C THR A 67 6.22 5.14 11.28
N MET A 68 5.62 5.61 10.18
CA MET A 68 6.29 6.54 9.24
C MET A 68 6.72 7.83 9.94
N THR A 69 5.84 8.42 10.75
CA THR A 69 6.16 9.63 11.54
C THR A 69 7.28 9.38 12.55
N SER A 70 7.36 8.20 13.17
CA SER A 70 8.43 7.85 14.12
C SER A 70 9.83 7.87 13.50
N PHE A 71 9.93 7.68 12.19
CA PHE A 71 11.18 7.79 11.43
C PHE A 71 11.50 9.22 10.97
N GLY A 72 10.70 10.22 11.36
CA GLY A 72 10.89 11.62 10.97
C GLY A 72 10.47 11.92 9.54
N LEU A 73 9.67 11.05 8.92
CA LEU A 73 9.13 11.28 7.57
C LEU A 73 7.94 12.25 7.64
N ASN A 74 7.89 13.18 6.69
CA ASN A 74 6.89 14.25 6.67
C ASN A 74 5.90 14.15 5.50
N THR A 75 6.10 13.19 4.61
CA THR A 75 5.29 13.00 3.41
C THR A 75 4.96 11.53 3.23
N PHE A 76 3.73 11.23 2.79
CA PHE A 76 3.33 9.89 2.38
C PHE A 76 2.55 9.97 1.08
N ARG A 77 3.06 9.32 0.03
CA ARG A 77 2.37 9.17 -1.25
C ARG A 77 1.63 7.82 -1.29
N PHE A 78 0.34 7.85 -1.54
CA PHE A 78 -0.46 6.66 -1.78
C PHE A 78 -1.35 6.86 -3.00
N THR A 79 -1.91 5.77 -3.52
CA THR A 79 -2.91 5.82 -4.60
C THR A 79 -4.26 5.46 -4.04
N ILE A 80 -5.33 5.97 -4.64
CA ILE A 80 -6.70 5.55 -4.33
C ILE A 80 -7.04 4.34 -5.20
N GLN A 81 -7.66 3.32 -4.61
CA GLN A 81 -8.17 2.19 -5.39
C GLN A 81 -9.39 2.62 -6.20
N TRP A 82 -9.34 2.44 -7.52
CA TRP A 82 -10.43 2.87 -8.41
C TRP A 82 -11.63 1.91 -8.35
N ALA A 83 -11.39 0.61 -8.31
CA ALA A 83 -12.41 -0.42 -8.32
C ALA A 83 -13.14 -0.53 -6.97
#